data_AF-A0A0B7IKG4-F1
#
_entry.id   AF-A0A0B7IKG4-F1
#
_cell.length_a   1.000
_cell.length_b   1.000
_cell.length_c   1.000
_cell.angle_alpha   90.00
_cell.angle_beta   90.00
_cell.angle_gamma   90.00
#
_symmetry.space_group_name_H-M   'P 1'
#
loop_
_entity.id
_entity.type
_entity.pdbx_description
1 polymer ?
#
loop_
_entity_poly.entity_id
_entity_poly.type
_entity_poly.pdbx_seq_one_letter_code
_entity_poly.pdbx_strand_id
1 'polypeptide(L)'
;MLKKLINNITLYRFVLIISILNFIFFHYGFFSFVFQNIDYHSFNGILLVISLFILMVVANFFAFYLILFLLRAIGKFLLAIIFILSAIAVYFINTYSIIVDESMIGNLLNTNYEESSSFFSVKLILYLLVLGIIPSIYILKARVTYPSVKKFFKNLGAILLVILILVVINAKNILWIDKNSKYLGGLAMPWSYSVNTILYYVHKAQENRQEILLPDATIKNKEKSVMVLVIGESARSENFSLYGYKKNTNPLLSKTENVFHFNANSCATYTTAAVKCILEHQYTGNLYEILPNYLNRSGVEVVWRTTNSGEPPVHVDKYFTGSALRQNCEEKNCDYDEVLLSGLKEQISKSDKDKILIILHTSTSHGPTYNKKYPAEFEVFKPVCNSVELGNCSHEELINAYDNTIVYTDYMLHKIIGDLKELEDYKTAMLYVSDHGESLGEKNLYMHGLPMSIAPKEQYEIPFIVWKSADSKSIKSLKDVTQHHVFHSVLKFLDVESPIYKEELSIFGD
;
A
#
# COMPACT_ATOMS: atom_id res chain seq x y z
N MET A 1 -21.71 48.08 -3.36
CA MET A 1 -21.56 46.62 -3.53
C MET A 1 -20.98 45.94 -2.28
N LEU A 2 -19.88 46.45 -1.69
CA LEU A 2 -19.24 45.88 -0.48
C LEU A 2 -20.14 45.73 0.77
N LYS A 3 -21.01 46.72 1.08
CA LYS A 3 -21.93 46.63 2.25
C LYS A 3 -22.92 45.45 2.16
N LYS A 4 -23.34 45.05 0.95
CA LYS A 4 -24.20 43.87 0.71
C LYS A 4 -23.43 42.55 0.82
N LEU A 5 -22.12 42.58 0.62
CA LEU A 5 -21.22 41.42 0.71
C LEU A 5 -20.75 41.13 2.15
N ILE A 6 -21.06 41.98 3.13
CA ILE A 6 -20.62 41.81 4.52
C ILE A 6 -21.80 41.72 5.49
N ASN A 7 -22.97 42.28 5.16
CA ASN A 7 -24.13 42.28 6.04
C ASN A 7 -25.24 41.33 5.55
N ASN A 8 -25.75 40.52 6.49
CA ASN A 8 -26.93 39.67 6.33
C ASN A 8 -26.86 38.64 5.18
N ILE A 9 -25.70 38.03 4.97
CA ILE A 9 -25.54 36.95 3.98
C ILE A 9 -26.03 35.64 4.57
N THR A 10 -26.84 34.89 3.82
CA THR A 10 -27.24 33.54 4.25
C THR A 10 -26.05 32.59 4.28
N LEU A 11 -26.02 31.67 5.24
CA LEU A 11 -24.95 30.67 5.36
C LEU A 11 -24.63 29.99 4.02
N TYR A 12 -25.65 29.58 3.27
CA TYR A 12 -25.49 28.94 1.97
C TYR A 12 -24.71 29.82 0.97
N ARG A 13 -25.09 31.11 0.83
CA ARG A 13 -24.42 32.03 -0.09
C ARG A 13 -23.00 32.34 0.36
N PHE A 14 -22.81 32.54 1.66
CA PHE A 14 -21.49 32.80 2.23
C PHE A 14 -20.54 31.62 1.97
N VAL A 15 -20.99 30.38 2.23
CA VAL A 15 -20.19 29.18 1.98
C VAL A 15 -19.90 28.99 0.49
N LEU A 16 -20.86 29.28 -0.40
CA LEU A 16 -20.62 29.22 -1.84
C LEU A 16 -19.48 30.13 -2.27
N ILE A 17 -19.51 31.40 -1.81
CA ILE A 17 -18.47 32.38 -2.09
C ILE A 17 -17.11 31.88 -1.59
N ILE A 18 -17.04 31.43 -0.33
CA ILE A 18 -15.79 30.96 0.26
C ILE A 18 -15.26 29.69 -0.43
N SER A 19 -16.13 28.78 -0.86
CA SER A 19 -15.72 27.55 -1.56
C SER A 19 -15.18 27.85 -2.95
N ILE A 20 -15.78 28.79 -3.67
CA ILE A 20 -15.28 29.27 -4.96
C ILE A 20 -13.95 30.02 -4.79
N LEU A 21 -13.83 30.88 -3.78
CA LEU A 21 -12.56 31.57 -3.49
C LEU A 21 -11.45 30.57 -3.13
N ASN A 22 -11.75 29.58 -2.29
CA ASN A 22 -10.82 28.52 -1.94
C ASN A 22 -10.39 27.73 -3.19
N PHE A 23 -11.33 27.39 -4.09
CA PHE A 23 -11.01 26.76 -5.36
C PHE A 23 -10.02 27.61 -6.17
N ILE A 24 -10.38 28.87 -6.45
CA ILE A 24 -9.60 29.77 -7.30
C ILE A 24 -8.20 30.01 -6.73
N PHE A 25 -8.07 30.18 -5.42
CA PHE A 25 -6.80 30.54 -4.79
C PHE A 25 -5.85 29.36 -4.61
N PHE A 26 -6.38 28.15 -4.40
CA PHE A 26 -5.56 27.07 -3.84
C PHE A 26 -5.47 25.81 -4.70
N HIS A 27 -6.12 25.75 -5.86
CA HIS A 27 -6.18 24.52 -6.68
C HIS A 27 -5.46 24.58 -8.02
N TYR A 28 -4.68 25.65 -8.28
CA TYR A 28 -3.90 25.75 -9.51
C TYR A 28 -2.93 24.57 -9.67
N GLY A 29 -2.13 24.25 -8.65
CA GLY A 29 -1.18 23.13 -8.69
C GLY A 29 -1.87 21.77 -8.92
N PHE A 30 -3.02 21.55 -8.26
CA PHE A 30 -3.84 20.36 -8.46
C PHE A 30 -4.28 20.20 -9.92
N PHE A 31 -4.89 21.24 -10.52
CA PHE A 31 -5.37 21.14 -11.90
C PHE A 31 -4.23 21.14 -12.92
N SER A 32 -3.11 21.81 -12.65
CA SER A 32 -1.90 21.70 -13.46
C SER A 32 -1.44 20.24 -13.54
N PHE A 33 -1.42 19.53 -12.40
CA PHE A 33 -1.10 18.10 -12.36
C PHE A 33 -2.12 17.26 -13.14
N VAL A 34 -3.42 17.50 -12.94
CA VAL A 34 -4.49 16.77 -13.67
C VAL A 34 -4.31 16.93 -15.18
N PHE A 35 -4.15 18.15 -15.69
CA PHE A 35 -4.00 18.41 -17.12
C PHE A 35 -2.73 17.79 -17.73
N GLN A 36 -1.64 17.66 -16.95
CA GLN A 36 -0.41 17.03 -17.42
C GLN A 36 -0.48 15.50 -17.46
N ASN A 37 -1.39 14.89 -16.69
CA ASN A 37 -1.43 13.44 -16.47
C ASN A 37 -2.70 12.77 -17.02
N ILE A 38 -3.54 13.51 -17.75
CA ILE A 38 -4.75 13.00 -18.39
C ILE A 38 -4.76 13.34 -19.88
N ASP A 39 -5.31 12.46 -20.70
CA ASP A 39 -5.65 12.81 -22.08
C ASP A 39 -6.92 13.69 -22.10
N TYR A 40 -6.71 15.00 -21.92
CA TYR A 40 -7.78 16.00 -21.91
C TYR A 40 -8.38 16.27 -23.30
N HIS A 41 -7.88 15.64 -24.36
CA HIS A 41 -8.52 15.67 -25.68
C HIS A 41 -9.58 14.58 -25.84
N SER A 42 -9.50 13.52 -25.03
CA SER A 42 -10.52 12.47 -24.98
C SER A 42 -11.80 12.96 -24.29
N PHE A 43 -12.96 12.43 -24.70
CA PHE A 43 -14.23 12.71 -24.05
C PHE A 43 -14.22 12.36 -22.56
N ASN A 44 -13.61 11.21 -22.20
CA ASN A 44 -13.48 10.77 -20.82
C ASN A 44 -12.59 11.71 -20.00
N GLY A 45 -11.50 12.20 -20.58
CA GLY A 45 -10.61 13.16 -19.92
C GLY A 45 -11.29 14.50 -19.65
N ILE A 46 -12.02 15.05 -20.63
CA ILE A 46 -12.82 16.28 -20.46
C ILE A 46 -13.85 16.09 -19.34
N LEU A 47 -14.56 14.95 -19.35
CA LEU A 47 -15.56 14.63 -18.34
C LEU A 47 -14.93 14.55 -16.94
N LEU A 48 -13.76 13.92 -16.80
CA LEU A 48 -13.03 13.83 -15.53
C LEU A 48 -12.59 15.20 -15.02
N VAL A 49 -12.04 16.06 -15.89
CA VAL A 49 -11.61 17.41 -15.48
C VAL A 49 -12.79 18.24 -14.98
N ILE A 50 -13.90 18.26 -15.72
CA ILE A 50 -15.12 18.99 -15.32
C ILE A 50 -15.68 18.43 -14.02
N SER A 51 -15.73 17.10 -13.89
CA SER A 51 -16.27 16.46 -12.70
C SER A 51 -15.41 16.74 -11.47
N LEU A 52 -14.07 16.73 -11.58
CA LEU A 52 -13.15 17.08 -10.50
C LEU A 52 -13.27 18.55 -10.10
N PHE A 53 -13.46 19.46 -11.05
CA PHE A 53 -13.72 20.87 -10.76
C PHE A 53 -14.98 21.04 -9.89
N ILE A 54 -16.09 20.44 -10.32
CA ILE A 54 -17.36 20.51 -9.59
C ILE A 54 -17.22 19.84 -8.23
N LEU A 55 -16.60 18.65 -8.18
CA LEU A 55 -16.39 17.89 -6.96
C LEU A 55 -15.60 18.70 -5.93
N MET A 56 -14.53 19.38 -6.34
CA MET A 56 -13.70 20.17 -5.42
C MET A 56 -14.51 21.31 -4.78
N VAL A 57 -15.25 22.07 -5.58
CA VAL A 57 -16.10 23.16 -5.07
C VAL A 57 -17.19 22.61 -4.14
N VAL A 58 -17.85 21.51 -4.53
CA VAL A 58 -18.96 20.91 -3.77
C VAL A 58 -18.48 20.25 -2.48
N ALA A 59 -17.32 19.57 -2.47
CA ALA A 59 -16.73 18.97 -1.29
C ALA A 59 -16.29 20.04 -0.27
N ASN A 60 -15.64 21.11 -0.72
CA ASN A 60 -15.30 22.24 0.14
C ASN A 60 -16.55 22.96 0.65
N PHE A 61 -17.58 23.11 -0.20
CA PHE A 61 -18.88 23.62 0.22
C PHE A 61 -19.47 22.76 1.33
N PHE A 62 -19.51 21.44 1.16
CA PHE A 62 -20.05 20.51 2.14
C PHE A 62 -19.37 20.68 3.51
N ALA A 63 -18.03 20.66 3.52
CA ALA A 63 -17.24 20.78 4.74
C ALA A 63 -17.43 22.13 5.43
N PHE A 64 -17.32 23.23 4.69
CA PHE A 64 -17.47 24.58 5.23
C PHE A 64 -18.91 24.84 5.71
N TYR A 65 -19.92 24.32 5.00
CA TYR A 65 -21.33 24.42 5.40
C TYR A 65 -21.60 23.70 6.72
N LEU A 66 -21.02 22.50 6.89
CA LEU A 66 -21.10 21.72 8.12
C LEU A 66 -20.38 22.43 9.28
N ILE A 67 -19.12 22.80 9.10
CA ILE A 67 -18.29 23.48 10.12
C ILE A 67 -18.95 24.77 10.60
N LEU A 68 -19.39 25.63 9.68
CA LEU A 68 -19.99 26.91 10.05
C LEU A 68 -21.35 26.75 10.71
N PHE A 69 -22.18 25.79 10.28
CA PHE A 69 -23.47 25.56 10.93
C PHE A 69 -23.31 25.08 12.37
N LEU A 70 -22.39 24.14 12.61
CA LEU A 70 -22.15 23.55 13.93
C LEU A 70 -21.39 24.50 14.86
N LEU A 71 -20.31 25.12 14.38
CA LEU A 71 -19.36 25.86 15.21
C LEU A 71 -19.52 27.39 15.13
N ARG A 72 -20.33 27.90 14.20
CA ARG A 72 -20.67 29.32 14.03
C ARG A 72 -19.43 30.22 14.05
N ALA A 73 -19.24 31.02 15.10
CA ALA A 73 -18.10 31.93 15.24
C ALA A 73 -16.75 31.20 15.29
N ILE A 74 -16.68 30.06 16.00
CA ILE A 74 -15.48 29.20 16.01
C ILE A 74 -15.23 28.66 14.60
N GLY A 75 -16.29 28.25 13.89
CA GLY A 75 -16.20 27.82 12.50
C GLY A 75 -15.58 28.88 11.59
N LYS A 76 -15.95 30.16 11.77
CA LYS A 76 -15.34 31.27 11.01
C LYS A 76 -13.85 31.45 11.33
N PHE A 77 -13.46 31.28 12.59
CA PHE A 77 -12.07 31.33 12.99
C PHE A 77 -11.26 30.17 12.39
N LEU A 78 -11.79 28.95 12.42
CA LEU A 78 -11.17 27.78 11.78
C LEU A 78 -11.01 27.97 10.26
N LEU A 79 -12.04 28.50 9.58
CA LEU A 79 -11.95 28.82 8.15
C LEU A 79 -10.88 29.89 7.85
N ALA A 80 -10.71 30.89 8.73
CA ALA A 80 -9.65 31.87 8.59
C ALA A 80 -8.24 31.23 8.73
N ILE A 81 -8.07 30.31 9.68
CA ILE A 81 -6.84 29.52 9.81
C ILE A 81 -6.60 28.69 8.54
N ILE A 82 -7.64 28.02 8.03
CA ILE A 82 -7.57 27.21 6.81
C ILE A 82 -7.05 28.03 5.62
N PHE A 83 -7.55 29.25 5.41
CA PHE A 83 -7.07 30.11 4.31
C PHE A 83 -5.60 30.52 4.50
N ILE A 84 -5.18 30.79 5.73
CA ILE A 84 -3.77 31.12 6.03
C ILE A 84 -2.87 29.92 5.77
N LEU A 85 -3.21 28.73 6.30
CA LEU A 85 -2.44 27.51 6.10
C LEU A 85 -2.39 27.10 4.62
N SER A 86 -3.52 27.21 3.92
CA SER A 86 -3.58 26.94 2.47
C SER A 86 -2.71 27.92 1.66
N ALA A 87 -2.64 29.19 2.06
CA ALA A 87 -1.75 30.17 1.43
C ALA A 87 -0.26 29.81 1.61
N ILE A 88 0.13 29.32 2.79
CA ILE A 88 1.49 28.81 3.06
C ILE A 88 1.76 27.57 2.20
N ALA A 89 0.88 26.56 2.28
CA ALA A 89 1.04 25.31 1.53
C ALA A 89 1.16 25.57 0.01
N VAL A 90 0.30 26.42 -0.54
CA VAL A 90 0.27 26.73 -1.99
C VAL A 90 1.46 27.59 -2.42
N TYR A 91 2.06 28.38 -1.52
CA TYR A 91 3.36 29.01 -1.81
C TYR A 91 4.44 27.96 -2.04
N PHE A 92 4.52 26.95 -1.17
CA PHE A 92 5.51 25.88 -1.28
C PHE A 92 5.27 24.98 -2.49
N ILE A 93 4.01 24.61 -2.75
CA ILE A 93 3.62 23.84 -3.94
C ILE A 93 4.02 24.59 -5.22
N ASN A 94 3.68 25.87 -5.34
CA ASN A 94 3.91 26.61 -6.59
C ASN A 94 5.35 27.12 -6.77
N THR A 95 6.11 27.28 -5.70
CA THR A 95 7.49 27.83 -5.77
C THR A 95 8.54 26.74 -5.79
N TYR A 96 8.31 25.63 -5.08
CA TYR A 96 9.27 24.55 -4.91
C TYR A 96 8.77 23.20 -5.42
N SER A 97 7.57 23.15 -6.02
CA SER A 97 6.97 21.91 -6.53
C SER A 97 6.83 20.82 -5.47
N ILE A 98 6.70 21.22 -4.20
CA ILE A 98 6.48 20.32 -3.07
C ILE A 98 5.07 19.73 -3.15
N ILE A 99 4.95 18.47 -2.73
CA ILE A 99 3.68 17.79 -2.48
C ILE A 99 3.53 17.70 -0.97
N VAL A 100 2.38 18.12 -0.44
CA VAL A 100 2.13 18.09 1.00
C VAL A 100 1.49 16.74 1.34
N ASP A 101 2.30 15.68 1.22
CA ASP A 101 1.98 14.31 1.60
C ASP A 101 2.39 14.01 3.06
N GLU A 102 2.17 12.78 3.52
CA GLU A 102 2.50 12.35 4.88
C GLU A 102 4.00 12.51 5.23
N SER A 103 4.89 12.21 4.27
CA SER A 103 6.34 12.36 4.47
C SER A 103 6.71 13.83 4.69
N MET A 104 6.14 14.73 3.88
CA MET A 104 6.35 16.16 4.05
C MET A 104 5.81 16.66 5.40
N ILE A 105 4.68 16.15 5.89
CA ILE A 105 4.21 16.46 7.25
C ILE A 105 5.22 15.99 8.30
N GLY A 106 5.78 14.79 8.13
CA GLY A 106 6.88 14.29 8.98
C GLY A 106 8.08 15.24 8.99
N ASN A 107 8.53 15.72 7.83
CA ASN A 107 9.62 16.69 7.73
C ASN A 107 9.29 18.01 8.44
N LEU A 108 8.08 18.55 8.23
CA LEU A 108 7.63 19.78 8.88
C LEU A 108 7.56 19.67 10.41
N LEU A 109 7.21 18.51 10.94
CA LEU A 109 7.12 18.29 12.39
C LEU A 109 8.50 18.06 13.05
N ASN A 110 9.51 17.68 12.27
CA ASN A 110 10.87 17.42 12.75
C ASN A 110 11.89 18.51 12.35
N THR A 111 11.46 19.54 11.62
CA THR A 111 12.31 20.66 11.18
C THR A 111 12.77 21.54 12.35
N ASN A 112 13.83 22.30 12.15
CA ASN A 112 14.35 23.25 13.13
C ASN A 112 14.19 24.72 12.67
N TYR A 113 14.54 25.67 13.55
CA TYR A 113 14.37 27.11 13.28
C TYR A 113 15.26 27.62 12.12
N GLU A 114 16.49 27.13 12.01
CA GLU A 114 17.42 27.53 10.95
C GLU A 114 16.91 27.08 9.58
N GLU A 115 16.44 25.83 9.49
CA GLU A 115 15.84 25.27 8.28
C GLU A 115 14.57 26.02 7.86
N SER A 116 13.65 26.28 8.79
CA SER A 116 12.38 26.96 8.50
C SER A 116 12.52 28.45 8.18
N SER A 117 13.43 29.17 8.83
CA SER A 117 13.66 30.61 8.58
C SER A 117 14.31 30.89 7.21
N SER A 118 15.05 29.92 6.67
CA SER A 118 15.68 30.02 5.34
C SER A 118 14.67 30.17 4.18
N PHE A 119 13.42 29.72 4.37
CA PHE A 119 12.36 29.80 3.37
C PHE A 119 11.59 31.14 3.36
N PHE A 120 11.90 32.04 4.30
CA PHE A 120 11.24 33.34 4.38
C PHE A 120 11.55 34.20 3.15
N SER A 121 10.50 34.72 2.51
CA SER A 121 10.65 35.57 1.33
C SER A 121 9.53 36.60 1.24
N VAL A 122 9.78 37.69 0.51
CA VAL A 122 8.74 38.69 0.18
C VAL A 122 7.57 38.04 -0.57
N LYS A 123 7.86 37.03 -1.41
CA LYS A 123 6.83 36.27 -2.14
C LYS A 123 5.92 35.51 -1.17
N LEU A 124 6.48 34.87 -0.13
CA LEU A 124 5.67 34.21 0.92
C LEU A 124 4.75 35.22 1.64
N ILE A 125 5.27 36.42 1.96
CA ILE A 125 4.46 37.49 2.58
C ILE A 125 3.30 37.88 1.65
N LEU A 126 3.53 38.01 0.34
CA LEU A 126 2.47 38.33 -0.63
C LEU A 126 1.41 37.23 -0.70
N TYR A 127 1.81 35.95 -0.73
CA TYR A 127 0.87 34.83 -0.67
C TYR A 127 0.02 34.88 0.60
N LEU A 128 0.67 35.08 1.75
CA LEU A 128 0.00 35.19 3.04
C LEU A 128 -0.98 36.36 3.09
N LEU A 129 -0.60 37.54 2.61
CA LEU A 129 -1.45 38.72 2.63
C LEU A 129 -2.66 38.56 1.69
N VAL A 130 -2.41 38.18 0.43
CA VAL A 130 -3.44 38.16 -0.62
C VAL A 130 -4.36 36.96 -0.53
N LEU A 131 -3.80 35.76 -0.32
CA LEU A 131 -4.57 34.51 -0.32
C LEU A 131 -5.00 34.09 1.08
N GLY A 132 -4.27 34.49 2.13
CA GLY A 132 -4.59 34.15 3.52
C GLY A 132 -5.34 35.27 4.24
N ILE A 133 -4.65 36.36 4.59
CA ILE A 133 -5.10 37.39 5.52
C ILE A 133 -6.29 38.18 4.99
N ILE A 134 -6.27 38.64 3.74
CA ILE A 134 -7.39 39.41 3.15
C ILE A 134 -8.69 38.59 3.15
N PRO A 135 -8.71 37.34 2.64
CA PRO A 135 -9.88 36.46 2.73
C PRO A 135 -10.28 36.15 4.17
N SER A 136 -9.32 35.95 5.07
CA SER A 136 -9.58 35.71 6.50
C SER A 136 -10.27 36.90 7.18
N ILE A 137 -9.86 38.14 6.88
CA ILE A 137 -10.55 39.35 7.36
C ILE A 137 -11.98 39.38 6.85
N TYR A 138 -12.20 39.06 5.57
CA TYR A 138 -13.55 38.97 5.00
C TYR A 138 -14.40 37.92 5.73
N ILE A 139 -13.85 36.71 5.91
CA ILE A 139 -14.49 35.61 6.62
C ILE A 139 -14.89 36.08 8.01
N LEU A 140 -13.96 36.59 8.82
CA LEU A 140 -14.21 37.00 10.19
C LEU A 140 -15.19 38.17 10.32
N LYS A 141 -15.20 39.12 9.39
CA LYS A 141 -16.11 40.29 9.43
C LYS A 141 -17.52 40.03 8.88
N ALA A 142 -17.72 39.00 8.06
CA ALA A 142 -19.02 38.72 7.44
C ALA A 142 -20.11 38.40 8.48
N ARG A 143 -21.27 39.06 8.40
CA ARG A 143 -22.44 38.77 9.24
C ARG A 143 -23.31 37.72 8.56
N VAL A 144 -23.18 36.48 9.03
CA VAL A 144 -23.84 35.31 8.45
C VAL A 144 -25.17 35.02 9.17
N THR A 145 -26.24 34.84 8.40
CA THR A 145 -27.55 34.41 8.90
C THR A 145 -27.72 32.90 8.71
N TYR A 146 -28.09 32.21 9.79
CA TYR A 146 -28.14 30.75 9.83
C TYR A 146 -29.56 30.24 9.50
N PRO A 147 -29.68 29.16 8.70
CA PRO A 147 -30.98 28.57 8.40
C PRO A 147 -31.54 27.77 9.59
N SER A 148 -32.82 27.40 9.52
CA SER A 148 -33.39 26.39 10.43
C SER A 148 -32.74 25.02 10.22
N VAL A 149 -32.74 24.18 11.26
CA VAL A 149 -32.17 22.82 11.23
C VAL A 149 -32.76 21.98 10.08
N LYS A 150 -34.07 22.05 9.84
CA LYS A 150 -34.73 21.35 8.72
C LYS A 150 -34.20 21.80 7.36
N LYS A 151 -34.00 23.11 7.17
CA LYS A 151 -33.45 23.65 5.92
C LYS A 151 -31.97 23.32 5.78
N PHE A 152 -31.22 23.26 6.89
CA PHE A 152 -29.84 22.80 6.91
C PHE A 152 -29.70 21.37 6.37
N PHE A 153 -30.42 20.41 6.95
CA PHE A 153 -30.36 19.02 6.51
C PHE A 153 -30.89 18.80 5.10
N LYS A 154 -31.92 19.54 4.66
CA LYS A 154 -32.38 19.51 3.26
C LYS A 154 -31.26 19.91 2.30
N ASN A 155 -30.55 21.00 2.60
CA ASN A 155 -29.43 21.44 1.78
C ASN A 155 -28.28 20.42 1.82
N LEU A 156 -27.96 19.89 3.00
CA LEU A 156 -26.91 18.89 3.20
C LEU A 156 -27.17 17.61 2.38
N GLY A 157 -28.40 17.10 2.39
CA GLY A 157 -28.80 15.95 1.60
C GLY A 157 -28.70 16.19 0.09
N ALA A 158 -29.07 17.38 -0.39
CA ALA A 158 -28.90 17.75 -1.79
C ALA A 158 -27.42 17.80 -2.21
N ILE A 159 -26.54 18.31 -1.35
CA ILE A 159 -25.09 18.37 -1.59
C ILE A 159 -24.50 16.95 -1.65
N LEU A 160 -24.86 16.08 -0.71
CA LEU A 160 -24.42 14.68 -0.70
C LEU A 160 -24.89 13.92 -1.95
N LEU A 161 -26.11 14.18 -2.43
CA LEU A 161 -26.61 13.59 -3.67
C LEU A 161 -25.75 14.01 -4.88
N VAL A 162 -25.36 15.29 -4.97
CA VAL A 162 -24.47 15.77 -6.04
C VAL A 162 -23.10 15.08 -5.96
N ILE A 163 -22.53 14.95 -4.76
CA ILE A 163 -21.26 14.23 -4.56
C ILE A 163 -21.39 12.77 -5.02
N LEU A 164 -22.47 12.08 -4.62
CA LEU A 164 -22.72 10.69 -5.03
C LEU A 164 -22.84 10.52 -6.54
N ILE A 165 -23.56 11.43 -7.21
CA ILE A 165 -23.69 11.43 -8.67
C ILE A 165 -22.31 11.60 -9.33
N LEU A 166 -21.47 12.53 -8.83
CA LEU A 166 -20.12 12.74 -9.35
C LEU A 166 -19.22 11.51 -9.14
N VAL A 167 -19.35 10.80 -8.01
CA VAL A 167 -18.63 9.55 -7.77
C VAL A 167 -19.05 8.48 -8.78
N VAL A 168 -20.36 8.32 -9.03
CA VAL A 168 -20.86 7.35 -10.01
C VAL A 168 -20.41 7.69 -11.44
N ILE A 169 -20.45 8.97 -11.83
CA ILE A 169 -19.96 9.42 -13.16
C ILE A 169 -18.48 9.08 -13.33
N ASN A 170 -17.68 9.19 -12.27
CA ASN A 170 -16.24 8.92 -12.30
C ASN A 170 -15.86 7.46 -11.99
N ALA A 171 -16.81 6.54 -11.88
CA ALA A 171 -16.52 5.15 -11.55
C ALA A 171 -15.50 4.50 -12.51
N LYS A 172 -15.52 4.88 -13.79
CA LYS A 172 -14.55 4.40 -14.81
C LYS A 172 -13.15 4.99 -14.64
N ASN A 173 -13.02 6.14 -13.99
CA ASN A 173 -11.75 6.84 -13.78
C ASN A 173 -11.10 6.50 -12.43
N ILE A 174 -11.68 5.58 -11.66
CA ILE A 174 -11.24 5.28 -10.29
C ILE A 174 -9.78 4.80 -10.24
N LEU A 175 -9.33 4.02 -11.24
CA LEU A 175 -7.95 3.54 -11.34
C LEU A 175 -6.96 4.70 -11.56
N TRP A 176 -7.34 5.70 -12.37
CA TRP A 176 -6.50 6.89 -12.58
C TRP A 176 -6.43 7.73 -11.30
N ILE A 177 -7.56 7.90 -10.60
CA ILE A 177 -7.62 8.64 -9.33
C ILE A 177 -6.77 7.93 -8.27
N ASP A 178 -6.88 6.60 -8.18
CA ASP A 178 -6.17 5.78 -7.19
C ASP A 178 -4.65 5.82 -7.41
N LYS A 179 -4.18 5.61 -8.65
CA LYS A 179 -2.76 5.74 -8.99
C LYS A 179 -2.19 7.09 -8.58
N ASN A 180 -2.95 8.16 -8.83
CA ASN A 180 -2.51 9.52 -8.56
C ASN A 180 -2.93 10.01 -7.17
N SER A 181 -3.49 9.15 -6.32
CA SER A 181 -4.13 9.52 -5.05
C SER A 181 -3.17 10.27 -4.12
N LYS A 182 -1.90 9.88 -4.06
CA LYS A 182 -0.86 10.58 -3.28
C LYS A 182 -0.66 12.03 -3.77
N TYR A 183 -0.57 12.24 -5.08
CA TYR A 183 -0.41 13.57 -5.69
C TYR A 183 -1.69 14.39 -5.58
N LEU A 184 -2.84 13.82 -5.93
CA LEU A 184 -4.14 14.49 -5.86
C LEU A 184 -4.46 14.88 -4.41
N GLY A 185 -4.25 13.95 -3.47
CA GLY A 185 -4.41 14.17 -2.03
C GLY A 185 -3.45 15.22 -1.51
N GLY A 186 -2.17 15.18 -1.91
CA GLY A 186 -1.14 16.13 -1.49
C GLY A 186 -1.24 17.54 -2.10
N LEU A 187 -2.10 17.74 -3.11
CA LEU A 187 -2.32 19.04 -3.78
C LEU A 187 -3.71 19.64 -3.50
N ALA A 188 -4.65 18.88 -2.95
CA ALA A 188 -6.01 19.34 -2.69
C ALA A 188 -6.11 20.12 -1.36
N MET A 189 -6.28 21.44 -1.39
CA MET A 189 -6.40 22.25 -0.17
C MET A 189 -7.84 22.37 0.32
N PRO A 190 -8.11 22.27 1.64
CA PRO A 190 -7.16 22.07 2.75
C PRO A 190 -6.91 20.59 3.11
N TRP A 191 -7.44 19.67 2.32
CA TRP A 191 -7.50 18.23 2.61
C TRP A 191 -6.12 17.60 2.74
N SER A 192 -5.18 18.00 1.91
CA SER A 192 -3.79 17.57 1.91
C SER A 192 -3.18 17.62 3.32
N TYR A 193 -2.93 18.79 3.89
CA TYR A 193 -2.30 18.86 5.21
C TYR A 193 -3.23 18.36 6.32
N SER A 194 -4.56 18.48 6.17
CA SER A 194 -5.51 18.05 7.21
C SER A 194 -5.57 16.53 7.35
N VAL A 195 -5.66 15.81 6.23
CA VAL A 195 -5.73 14.35 6.19
C VAL A 195 -4.35 13.75 6.43
N ASN A 196 -3.30 14.26 5.76
CA ASN A 196 -1.96 13.70 5.90
C ASN A 196 -1.38 13.89 7.32
N THR A 197 -1.78 14.94 8.05
CA THR A 197 -1.42 15.07 9.48
C THR A 197 -2.10 13.99 10.32
N ILE A 198 -3.38 13.70 10.07
CA ILE A 198 -4.09 12.62 10.78
C ILE A 198 -3.45 11.27 10.45
N LEU A 199 -3.19 10.98 9.17
CA LEU A 199 -2.53 9.76 8.72
C LEU A 199 -1.16 9.59 9.39
N TYR A 200 -0.32 10.62 9.41
CA TYR A 200 0.98 10.59 10.08
C TYR A 200 0.88 10.15 11.55
N TYR A 201 -0.04 10.73 12.32
CA TYR A 201 -0.20 10.33 13.73
C TYR A 201 -0.82 8.95 13.89
N VAL A 202 -1.73 8.55 13.01
CA VAL A 202 -2.32 7.20 13.02
C VAL A 202 -1.26 6.15 12.71
N HIS A 203 -0.46 6.32 11.66
CA HIS A 203 0.62 5.39 11.31
C HIS A 203 1.70 5.36 12.39
N LYS A 204 2.10 6.52 12.92
CA LYS A 204 3.03 6.58 14.07
C LYS A 204 2.48 5.86 15.31
N ALA A 205 1.17 5.92 15.56
CA ALA A 205 0.55 5.19 16.66
C ALA A 205 0.49 3.67 16.39
N GLN A 206 0.32 3.26 15.13
CA GLN A 206 0.34 1.85 14.71
C GLN A 206 1.74 1.25 14.82
N GLU A 207 2.79 1.97 14.42
CA GLU A 207 4.19 1.57 14.58
C GLU A 207 4.56 1.32 16.05
N ASN A 208 4.00 2.12 16.97
CA ASN A 208 4.24 2.01 18.41
C ASN A 208 3.27 1.05 19.12
N ARG A 209 2.45 0.29 18.40
CA ARG A 209 1.49 -0.63 19.01
C ARG A 209 2.22 -1.84 19.59
N GLN A 210 2.13 -2.01 20.91
CA GLN A 210 2.68 -3.18 21.57
C GLN A 210 1.87 -4.44 21.24
N GLU A 211 2.57 -5.48 20.83
CA GLU A 211 2.00 -6.82 20.58
C GLU A 211 1.75 -7.58 21.89
N ILE A 212 0.75 -8.47 21.86
CA ILE A 212 0.51 -9.42 22.95
C ILE A 212 1.51 -10.56 22.77
N LEU A 213 2.44 -10.70 23.71
CA LEU A 213 3.45 -11.75 23.68
C LEU A 213 2.82 -13.15 23.68
N LEU A 214 3.37 -14.03 22.85
CA LEU A 214 3.02 -15.44 22.84
C LEU A 214 3.74 -16.17 23.99
N PRO A 215 3.24 -17.34 24.44
CA PRO A 215 3.94 -18.18 25.41
C PRO A 215 5.35 -18.52 24.92
N ASP A 216 6.32 -18.68 25.83
CA ASP A 216 7.70 -18.98 25.45
C ASP A 216 7.81 -20.26 24.61
N ALA A 217 8.72 -20.24 23.64
CA ALA A 217 9.10 -21.39 22.83
C ALA A 217 10.58 -21.74 23.04
N THR A 218 10.91 -23.00 22.75
CA THR A 218 12.26 -23.55 22.91
C THR A 218 12.71 -24.32 21.68
N ILE A 219 14.00 -24.25 21.36
CA ILE A 219 14.61 -25.02 20.27
C ILE A 219 14.90 -26.44 20.76
N LYS A 220 14.39 -27.48 20.09
CA LYS A 220 14.51 -28.88 20.55
C LYS A 220 15.89 -29.50 20.34
N ASN A 221 16.59 -29.13 19.28
CA ASN A 221 17.83 -29.78 18.86
C ASN A 221 18.82 -28.80 18.22
N LYS A 222 20.05 -29.26 18.02
CA LYS A 222 21.13 -28.53 17.36
C LYS A 222 21.31 -28.93 15.89
N GLU A 223 20.37 -29.68 15.31
CA GLU A 223 20.44 -29.99 13.89
C GLU A 223 20.25 -28.69 13.12
N LYS A 224 21.22 -28.34 12.27
CA LYS A 224 21.18 -27.07 11.57
C LYS A 224 20.05 -27.05 10.55
N SER A 225 19.20 -26.02 10.58
CA SER A 225 18.13 -25.86 9.61
C SER A 225 17.89 -24.42 9.20
N VAL A 226 17.61 -24.24 7.90
CA VAL A 226 17.29 -22.94 7.30
C VAL A 226 15.94 -23.03 6.60
N MET A 227 15.04 -22.14 6.97
CA MET A 227 13.80 -21.95 6.23
C MET A 227 13.78 -20.57 5.58
N VAL A 228 13.51 -20.54 4.27
CA VAL A 228 13.25 -19.30 3.54
C VAL A 228 11.74 -19.17 3.32
N LEU A 229 11.13 -18.17 3.95
CA LEU A 229 9.75 -17.76 3.70
C LEU A 229 9.74 -16.63 2.68
N VAL A 230 9.22 -16.90 1.49
CA VAL A 230 9.02 -15.89 0.45
C VAL A 230 7.55 -15.45 0.48
N ILE A 231 7.33 -14.20 0.86
CA ILE A 231 6.02 -13.56 0.83
C ILE A 231 5.87 -12.88 -0.53
N GLY A 232 5.07 -13.52 -1.40
CA GLY A 232 4.66 -13.03 -2.71
C GLY A 232 3.68 -11.86 -2.59
N GLU A 233 3.62 -11.06 -3.64
CA GLU A 233 2.72 -9.91 -3.74
C GLU A 233 1.82 -10.05 -4.96
N SER A 234 0.50 -10.02 -4.75
CA SER A 234 -0.55 -10.00 -5.79
C SER A 234 -0.54 -11.18 -6.77
N ALA A 235 0.12 -12.30 -6.45
CA ALA A 235 0.16 -13.47 -7.32
C ALA A 235 -1.07 -14.38 -7.10
N ARG A 236 -1.86 -14.64 -8.15
CA ARG A 236 -2.98 -15.59 -8.16
C ARG A 236 -2.60 -16.97 -8.72
N SER A 237 -3.11 -18.05 -8.12
CA SER A 237 -2.77 -19.43 -8.51
C SER A 237 -3.20 -19.79 -9.93
N GLU A 238 -4.30 -19.19 -10.42
CA GLU A 238 -4.85 -19.45 -11.75
C GLU A 238 -3.85 -19.20 -12.90
N ASN A 239 -2.82 -18.37 -12.69
CA ASN A 239 -1.80 -18.04 -13.70
C ASN A 239 -0.47 -18.79 -13.50
N PHE A 240 -0.41 -19.76 -12.60
CA PHE A 240 0.76 -20.63 -12.43
C PHE A 240 0.58 -21.91 -13.23
N SER A 241 1.52 -22.24 -14.12
CA SER A 241 1.48 -23.50 -14.88
C SER A 241 1.61 -24.74 -13.97
N LEU A 242 2.21 -24.58 -12.79
CA LEU A 242 2.20 -25.61 -11.73
C LEU A 242 0.78 -26.02 -11.31
N TYR A 243 -0.19 -25.10 -11.41
CA TYR A 243 -1.59 -25.30 -11.06
C TYR A 243 -2.47 -25.63 -12.28
N GLY A 244 -1.86 -25.90 -13.45
CA GLY A 244 -2.57 -26.26 -14.68
C GLY A 244 -2.87 -25.08 -15.61
N TYR A 245 -2.28 -23.90 -15.38
CA TYR A 245 -2.38 -22.79 -16.32
C TYR A 245 -1.79 -23.14 -17.69
N LYS A 246 -2.42 -22.68 -18.77
CA LYS A 246 -2.11 -23.10 -20.14
C LYS A 246 -0.78 -22.58 -20.65
N LYS A 247 -0.37 -21.37 -20.25
CA LYS A 247 0.94 -20.82 -20.60
C LYS A 247 1.97 -21.32 -19.59
N ASN A 248 3.17 -21.64 -20.06
CA ASN A 248 4.24 -22.14 -19.22
C ASN A 248 4.90 -21.00 -18.42
N THR A 249 4.23 -20.56 -17.35
CA THR A 249 4.71 -19.49 -16.45
C THR A 249 5.69 -19.98 -15.40
N ASN A 250 5.80 -21.29 -15.17
CA ASN A 250 6.77 -21.89 -14.24
C ASN A 250 7.71 -22.92 -14.92
N PRO A 251 8.52 -22.51 -15.91
CA PRO A 251 9.39 -23.42 -16.67
C PRO A 251 10.52 -24.05 -15.85
N LEU A 252 10.95 -23.44 -14.75
CA LEU A 252 12.06 -23.91 -13.91
C LEU A 252 11.55 -24.75 -12.74
N LEU A 253 10.58 -24.27 -11.97
CA LEU A 253 10.06 -25.01 -10.82
C LEU A 253 9.39 -26.33 -11.22
N SER A 254 8.74 -26.38 -12.39
CA SER A 254 8.14 -27.63 -12.92
C SER A 254 9.14 -28.75 -13.19
N LYS A 255 10.43 -28.43 -13.30
CA LYS A 255 11.54 -29.39 -13.48
C LYS A 255 12.39 -29.56 -12.22
N THR A 256 12.06 -28.82 -11.15
CA THR A 256 12.82 -28.86 -9.90
C THR A 256 12.28 -29.96 -9.01
N GLU A 257 13.14 -30.92 -8.66
CA GLU A 257 12.77 -32.00 -7.75
C GLU A 257 12.39 -31.49 -6.36
N ASN A 258 11.52 -32.25 -5.67
CA ASN A 258 11.02 -31.94 -4.32
C ASN A 258 10.30 -30.58 -4.21
N VAL A 259 9.70 -30.11 -5.31
CA VAL A 259 8.74 -29.00 -5.30
C VAL A 259 7.32 -29.56 -5.16
N PHE A 260 6.58 -29.02 -4.20
CA PHE A 260 5.20 -29.34 -3.91
C PHE A 260 4.37 -28.05 -3.96
N HIS A 261 3.08 -28.16 -4.21
CA HIS A 261 2.16 -27.03 -4.19
C HIS A 261 0.80 -27.45 -3.63
N PHE A 262 0.10 -26.49 -3.03
CA PHE A 262 -1.20 -26.70 -2.40
C PHE A 262 -2.20 -25.68 -2.92
N ASN A 263 -3.48 -26.05 -2.95
CA ASN A 263 -4.56 -25.08 -3.10
C ASN A 263 -4.63 -24.23 -1.83
N ALA A 264 -4.64 -22.91 -1.96
CA ALA A 264 -4.65 -22.01 -0.83
C ALA A 264 -5.53 -20.78 -1.08
N ASN A 265 -6.14 -20.30 0.00
CA ASN A 265 -6.84 -19.02 0.02
C ASN A 265 -6.15 -18.05 0.96
N SER A 266 -6.02 -16.79 0.54
CA SER A 266 -5.67 -15.70 1.42
C SER A 266 -6.84 -15.34 2.33
N CYS A 267 -6.54 -14.81 3.52
CA CYS A 267 -7.60 -14.35 4.42
C CYS A 267 -8.05 -12.90 4.14
N ALA A 268 -7.32 -12.18 3.30
CA ALA A 268 -7.63 -10.84 2.84
C ALA A 268 -7.18 -10.64 1.38
N THR A 269 -7.70 -9.61 0.75
CA THR A 269 -7.42 -9.22 -0.64
C THR A 269 -6.49 -8.01 -0.74
N TYR A 270 -5.78 -7.67 0.35
CA TYR A 270 -4.86 -6.54 0.39
C TYR A 270 -3.71 -6.84 1.37
N THR A 271 -2.53 -6.33 1.04
CA THR A 271 -1.23 -6.68 1.65
C THR A 271 -1.21 -6.61 3.17
N THR A 272 -1.63 -5.49 3.78
CA THR A 272 -1.45 -5.29 5.23
C THR A 272 -2.17 -6.33 6.08
N ALA A 273 -3.39 -6.73 5.70
CA ALA A 273 -4.11 -7.79 6.41
C ALA A 273 -3.61 -9.18 6.04
N ALA A 274 -3.27 -9.42 4.77
CA ALA A 274 -2.79 -10.71 4.30
C ALA A 274 -1.40 -11.07 4.88
N VAL A 275 -0.45 -10.15 4.88
CA VAL A 275 0.89 -10.35 5.46
C VAL A 275 0.78 -10.60 6.97
N LYS A 276 -0.07 -9.83 7.68
CA LYS A 276 -0.35 -10.12 9.10
C LYS A 276 -0.83 -11.56 9.30
N CYS A 277 -1.71 -12.02 8.43
CA CYS A 277 -2.34 -13.34 8.50
C CYS A 277 -1.36 -14.50 8.23
N ILE A 278 -0.43 -14.31 7.30
CA ILE A 278 0.70 -15.22 7.04
C ILE A 278 1.55 -15.37 8.31
N LEU A 279 1.76 -14.26 9.02
CA LEU A 279 2.69 -14.20 10.16
C LEU A 279 2.03 -14.44 11.53
N GLU A 280 0.70 -14.58 11.62
CA GLU A 280 0.01 -14.82 12.88
C GLU A 280 -0.33 -16.32 13.07
N HIS A 281 -0.23 -16.79 14.31
CA HIS A 281 -0.50 -18.19 14.66
C HIS A 281 -1.97 -18.62 14.44
N GLN A 282 -2.91 -17.67 14.54
CA GLN A 282 -4.34 -17.88 14.27
C GLN A 282 -5.06 -16.52 14.15
N TYR A 283 -6.18 -16.50 13.44
CA TYR A 283 -7.03 -15.31 13.36
C TYR A 283 -7.75 -15.02 14.69
N THR A 284 -7.38 -13.90 15.33
CA THR A 284 -8.02 -13.44 16.59
C THR A 284 -8.51 -11.99 16.56
N GLY A 285 -8.17 -11.22 15.51
CA GLY A 285 -8.39 -9.78 15.45
C GLY A 285 -7.44 -8.94 16.31
N ASN A 286 -6.78 -9.53 17.30
CA ASN A 286 -5.76 -8.88 18.13
C ASN A 286 -4.40 -8.83 17.41
N LEU A 287 -3.47 -8.01 17.91
CA LEU A 287 -2.07 -8.03 17.50
C LEU A 287 -1.30 -8.88 18.50
N TYR A 288 -1.20 -10.18 18.22
CA TYR A 288 -0.24 -11.05 18.91
C TYR A 288 1.13 -10.93 18.26
N GLU A 289 2.15 -11.38 18.98
CA GLU A 289 3.50 -11.51 18.47
C GLU A 289 3.52 -12.28 17.15
N ILE A 290 4.06 -11.65 16.11
CA ILE A 290 4.16 -12.25 14.78
C ILE A 290 5.32 -13.24 14.72
N LEU A 291 5.24 -14.20 13.80
CA LEU A 291 6.24 -15.27 13.61
C LEU A 291 7.71 -14.81 13.70
N PRO A 292 8.16 -13.76 12.97
CA PRO A 292 9.56 -13.33 13.04
C PRO A 292 9.95 -12.82 14.42
N ASN A 293 9.10 -12.02 15.08
CA ASN A 293 9.35 -11.50 16.42
C ASN A 293 9.44 -12.66 17.43
N TYR A 294 8.47 -13.58 17.33
CA TYR A 294 8.37 -14.75 18.20
C TYR A 294 9.60 -15.66 18.11
N LEU A 295 10.05 -15.95 16.89
CA LEU A 295 11.22 -16.78 16.66
C LEU A 295 12.52 -16.09 17.04
N ASN A 296 12.66 -14.78 16.76
CA ASN A 296 13.83 -14.00 17.19
C ASN A 296 13.96 -14.01 18.71
N ARG A 297 12.85 -13.78 19.43
CA ARG A 297 12.80 -13.86 20.90
C ARG A 297 13.11 -15.26 21.44
N SER A 298 12.77 -16.30 20.69
CA SER A 298 13.02 -17.71 21.04
C SER A 298 14.42 -18.21 20.66
N GLY A 299 15.29 -17.33 20.13
CA GLY A 299 16.71 -17.60 19.88
C GLY A 299 17.06 -18.09 18.47
N VAL A 300 16.08 -18.16 17.56
CA VAL A 300 16.29 -18.41 16.12
C VAL A 300 16.87 -17.15 15.49
N GLU A 301 17.84 -17.28 14.57
CA GLU A 301 18.26 -16.13 13.77
C GLU A 301 17.15 -15.78 12.79
N VAL A 302 16.61 -14.57 12.87
CA VAL A 302 15.59 -14.09 11.94
C VAL A 302 16.15 -12.94 11.11
N VAL A 303 16.09 -13.10 9.79
CA VAL A 303 16.52 -12.08 8.81
C VAL A 303 15.32 -11.68 7.96
N TRP A 304 14.94 -10.41 8.02
CA TRP A 304 13.88 -9.85 7.19
C TRP A 304 14.48 -8.99 6.07
N ARG A 305 14.14 -9.29 4.81
CA ARG A 305 14.56 -8.52 3.63
C ARG A 305 13.31 -8.15 2.82
N THR A 306 13.13 -6.87 2.50
CA THR A 306 11.90 -6.41 1.83
C THR A 306 12.14 -5.38 0.74
N THR A 307 11.44 -5.55 -0.40
CA THR A 307 11.22 -4.50 -1.42
C THR A 307 9.78 -3.99 -1.40
N ASN A 308 8.97 -4.48 -0.47
CA ASN A 308 7.57 -4.11 -0.27
C ASN A 308 7.35 -3.53 1.14
N SER A 309 6.11 -3.23 1.47
CA SER A 309 5.69 -2.63 2.74
C SER A 309 4.37 -3.24 3.19
N GLY A 310 3.95 -2.93 4.42
CA GLY A 310 2.66 -3.35 4.96
C GLY A 310 2.74 -4.49 5.96
N GLU A 311 3.95 -4.92 6.31
CA GLU A 311 4.16 -5.81 7.44
C GLU A 311 3.73 -5.16 8.77
N PRO A 312 3.24 -5.95 9.75
CA PRO A 312 3.10 -5.49 11.13
C PRO A 312 4.46 -5.10 11.73
N PRO A 313 4.52 -4.42 12.90
CA PRO A 313 5.79 -4.07 13.54
C PRO A 313 6.73 -5.28 13.68
N VAL A 314 7.89 -5.22 12.99
CA VAL A 314 8.91 -6.27 13.01
C VAL A 314 10.03 -5.88 13.99
N HIS A 315 10.34 -6.76 14.92
CA HIS A 315 11.31 -6.59 16.00
C HIS A 315 12.38 -7.68 15.91
N VAL A 316 13.20 -7.60 14.86
CA VAL A 316 14.31 -8.54 14.59
C VAL A 316 15.63 -7.78 14.49
N ASP A 317 16.73 -8.48 14.78
CA ASP A 317 18.06 -7.85 14.77
C ASP A 317 18.54 -7.47 13.36
N LYS A 318 18.07 -8.22 12.34
CA LYS A 318 18.53 -8.13 10.96
C LYS A 318 17.37 -7.80 10.02
N TYR A 319 17.11 -6.50 9.84
CA TYR A 319 16.07 -5.98 8.94
C TYR A 319 16.71 -5.15 7.82
N PHE A 320 16.42 -5.49 6.56
CA PHE A 320 17.01 -4.84 5.39
C PHE A 320 15.94 -4.44 4.37
N THR A 321 15.95 -3.18 3.96
CA THR A 321 15.15 -2.71 2.82
C THR A 321 15.91 -2.93 1.51
N GLY A 322 15.20 -2.99 0.39
CA GLY A 322 15.80 -3.09 -0.93
C GLY A 322 16.79 -1.98 -1.23
N SER A 323 16.56 -0.75 -0.72
CA SER A 323 17.50 0.36 -0.86
C SER A 323 18.81 0.15 -0.08
N ALA A 324 18.75 -0.51 1.08
CA ALA A 324 19.95 -0.83 1.87
C ALA A 324 20.75 -1.95 1.19
N LEU A 325 20.07 -2.99 0.71
CA LEU A 325 20.71 -4.12 0.01
C LEU A 325 21.36 -3.69 -1.30
N ARG A 326 20.73 -2.78 -2.05
CA ARG A 326 21.24 -2.28 -3.33
C ARG A 326 22.61 -1.61 -3.24
N GLN A 327 22.99 -1.08 -2.08
CA GLN A 327 24.31 -0.45 -1.89
C GLN A 327 25.47 -1.42 -2.11
N ASN A 328 25.25 -2.72 -1.89
CA ASN A 328 26.26 -3.78 -2.01
C ASN A 328 25.84 -4.88 -3.00
N CYS A 329 24.91 -4.57 -3.91
CA CYS A 329 24.38 -5.52 -4.88
C CYS A 329 25.16 -5.38 -6.20
N GLU A 330 25.85 -6.45 -6.58
CA GLU A 330 26.71 -6.51 -7.79
C GLU A 330 26.01 -7.21 -8.95
N GLU A 331 24.83 -7.80 -8.71
CA GLU A 331 24.03 -8.49 -9.70
C GLU A 331 23.41 -7.55 -10.75
N LYS A 332 23.13 -8.07 -11.94
CA LYS A 332 22.58 -7.28 -13.05
C LYS A 332 21.19 -6.68 -12.74
N ASN A 333 20.38 -7.38 -11.95
CA ASN A 333 18.96 -7.08 -11.76
C ASN A 333 18.63 -6.49 -10.37
N CYS A 334 19.57 -5.80 -9.72
CA CYS A 334 19.39 -5.21 -8.39
C CYS A 334 18.28 -4.14 -8.30
N ASP A 335 17.78 -3.64 -9.43
CA ASP A 335 16.64 -2.72 -9.47
C ASP A 335 15.29 -3.42 -9.25
N TYR A 336 15.28 -4.76 -9.28
CA TYR A 336 14.12 -5.62 -9.10
C TYR A 336 14.24 -6.42 -7.79
N ASP A 337 13.25 -7.27 -7.50
CA ASP A 337 13.19 -8.05 -6.26
C ASP A 337 14.32 -9.06 -6.09
N GLU A 338 15.08 -9.37 -7.16
CA GLU A 338 16.32 -10.15 -7.07
C GLU A 338 17.37 -9.53 -6.12
N VAL A 339 17.30 -8.22 -5.85
CA VAL A 339 18.14 -7.55 -4.83
C VAL A 339 18.02 -8.20 -3.44
N LEU A 340 16.90 -8.84 -3.13
CA LEU A 340 16.67 -9.54 -1.87
C LEU A 340 17.62 -10.73 -1.68
N LEU A 341 18.15 -11.27 -2.78
CA LEU A 341 19.07 -12.42 -2.79
C LEU A 341 20.55 -12.01 -2.65
N SER A 342 20.86 -10.72 -2.77
CA SER A 342 22.23 -10.20 -2.66
C SER A 342 22.90 -10.66 -1.37
N GLY A 343 24.02 -11.37 -1.46
CA GLY A 343 24.77 -11.89 -0.32
C GLY A 343 24.00 -12.84 0.61
N LEU A 344 22.89 -13.44 0.14
CA LEU A 344 22.02 -14.27 0.98
C LEU A 344 22.74 -15.51 1.53
N LYS A 345 23.42 -16.26 0.65
CA LYS A 345 24.17 -17.46 1.04
C LYS A 345 25.27 -17.15 2.06
N GLU A 346 26.04 -16.08 1.83
CA GLU A 346 27.10 -15.65 2.73
C GLU A 346 26.56 -15.27 4.12
N GLN A 347 25.42 -14.57 4.17
CA GLN A 347 24.74 -14.23 5.41
C GLN A 347 24.39 -15.50 6.22
N ILE A 348 23.87 -16.53 5.56
CA ILE A 348 23.51 -17.81 6.20
C ILE A 348 24.76 -18.51 6.74
N SER A 349 25.80 -18.66 5.91
CA SER A 349 27.02 -19.39 6.27
C SER A 349 27.82 -18.72 7.41
N LYS A 350 27.63 -17.41 7.63
CA LYS A 350 28.26 -16.67 8.73
C LYS A 350 27.49 -16.73 10.05
N SER A 351 26.27 -17.26 10.06
CA SER A 351 25.47 -17.36 11.28
C SER A 351 26.08 -18.35 12.26
N ASP A 352 26.05 -18.00 13.55
CA ASP A 352 26.42 -18.88 14.67
C ASP A 352 25.19 -19.62 15.24
N LYS A 353 23.99 -19.40 14.68
CA LYS A 353 22.75 -20.06 15.10
C LYS A 353 22.50 -21.34 14.31
N ASP A 354 22.00 -22.36 15.01
CA ASP A 354 21.61 -23.62 14.38
C ASP A 354 20.29 -23.49 13.60
N LYS A 355 19.41 -22.57 14.00
CA LYS A 355 18.09 -22.36 13.38
C LYS A 355 18.02 -20.97 12.76
N ILE A 356 17.70 -20.90 11.48
CA ILE A 356 17.66 -19.65 10.72
C ILE A 356 16.34 -19.55 9.96
N LEU A 357 15.61 -18.45 10.15
CA LEU A 357 14.48 -18.05 9.33
C LEU A 357 14.88 -16.82 8.50
N ILE A 358 14.71 -16.92 7.20
CA ILE A 358 14.86 -15.80 6.29
C ILE A 358 13.50 -15.48 5.71
N ILE A 359 13.09 -14.23 5.80
CA ILE A 359 11.87 -13.74 5.18
C ILE A 359 12.24 -12.81 4.02
N LEU A 360 11.75 -13.14 2.84
CA LEU A 360 11.89 -12.33 1.63
C LEU A 360 10.49 -11.79 1.26
N HIS A 361 10.26 -10.50 1.47
CA HIS A 361 9.00 -9.83 1.18
C HIS A 361 9.09 -9.07 -0.14
N THR A 362 8.41 -9.61 -1.17
CA THR A 362 8.54 -9.19 -2.58
C THR A 362 7.42 -8.23 -2.99
N SER A 363 7.60 -7.55 -4.13
CA SER A 363 6.65 -6.62 -4.76
C SER A 363 6.31 -7.00 -6.21
N THR A 364 6.65 -8.23 -6.64
CA THR A 364 6.78 -8.65 -8.04
C THR A 364 5.50 -8.53 -8.87
N SER A 365 4.34 -8.98 -8.39
CA SER A 365 3.11 -8.91 -9.20
C SER A 365 2.23 -7.72 -8.84
N HIS A 366 2.75 -6.74 -8.10
CA HIS A 366 1.98 -5.56 -7.71
C HIS A 366 1.65 -4.68 -8.93
N GLY A 367 0.36 -4.54 -9.25
CA GLY A 367 -0.12 -3.68 -10.32
C GLY A 367 0.00 -2.18 -10.04
N PRO A 368 -0.45 -1.31 -10.97
CA PRO A 368 -0.93 -1.63 -12.31
C PRO A 368 0.20 -1.77 -13.35
N THR A 369 1.47 -1.51 -12.99
CA THR A 369 2.60 -1.55 -13.95
C THR A 369 3.33 -2.89 -13.93
N TYR A 370 2.65 -3.98 -14.27
CA TYR A 370 3.22 -5.34 -14.25
C TYR A 370 4.49 -5.46 -15.11
N ASN A 371 4.49 -4.81 -16.28
CA ASN A 371 5.62 -4.76 -17.20
C ASN A 371 6.90 -4.12 -16.64
N LYS A 372 6.82 -3.38 -15.52
CA LYS A 372 7.98 -2.76 -14.86
C LYS A 372 8.54 -3.61 -13.72
N LYS A 373 7.96 -4.77 -13.46
CA LYS A 373 8.28 -5.60 -12.29
C LYS A 373 9.26 -6.73 -12.58
N TYR A 374 9.70 -6.86 -13.83
CA TYR A 374 10.68 -7.85 -14.24
C TYR A 374 11.70 -7.25 -15.21
N PRO A 375 12.93 -7.77 -15.24
CA PRO A 375 13.92 -7.48 -16.27
C PRO A 375 13.45 -7.90 -17.67
N ALA A 376 13.97 -7.23 -18.71
CA ALA A 376 13.55 -7.46 -20.09
C ALA A 376 13.71 -8.91 -20.58
N GLU A 377 14.68 -9.67 -20.05
CA GLU A 377 14.86 -11.10 -20.34
C GLU A 377 13.70 -12.00 -19.89
N PHE A 378 12.85 -11.53 -18.97
CA PHE A 378 11.66 -12.26 -18.51
C PHE A 378 10.38 -11.84 -19.24
N GLU A 379 10.46 -10.96 -20.24
CA GLU A 379 9.33 -10.61 -21.12
C GLU A 379 9.08 -11.71 -22.17
N VAL A 380 8.65 -12.89 -21.72
CA VAL A 380 8.44 -14.09 -22.55
C VAL A 380 7.16 -13.98 -23.38
N PHE A 381 6.07 -13.53 -22.78
CA PHE A 381 4.78 -13.36 -23.44
C PHE A 381 4.61 -11.93 -23.95
N LYS A 382 4.23 -11.80 -25.23
CA LYS A 382 4.09 -10.52 -25.94
C LYS A 382 2.83 -10.53 -26.82
N PRO A 383 2.23 -9.36 -27.12
CA PRO A 383 2.58 -8.01 -26.63
C PRO A 383 2.23 -7.81 -25.14
N VAL A 384 2.79 -6.77 -24.50
CA VAL A 384 2.56 -6.44 -23.09
C VAL A 384 1.89 -5.08 -22.91
N CYS A 385 1.05 -4.96 -21.88
CA CYS A 385 0.42 -3.71 -21.49
C CYS A 385 1.48 -2.75 -20.91
N ASN A 386 1.70 -1.63 -21.60
CA ASN A 386 2.59 -0.53 -21.15
C ASN A 386 1.80 0.65 -20.56
N SER A 387 0.52 0.47 -20.29
CA SER A 387 -0.36 1.48 -19.69
C SER A 387 -0.65 1.16 -18.23
N VAL A 388 -0.89 2.19 -17.44
CA VAL A 388 -1.47 2.07 -16.10
C VAL A 388 -3.00 2.04 -16.11
N GLU A 389 -3.59 2.45 -17.22
CA GLU A 389 -5.03 2.38 -17.46
C GLU A 389 -5.30 1.00 -18.04
N LEU A 390 -5.39 0.00 -17.16
CA LEU A 390 -5.47 -1.42 -17.53
C LEU A 390 -6.63 -1.71 -18.50
N GLY A 391 -7.73 -0.96 -18.40
CA GLY A 391 -8.87 -1.04 -19.32
C GLY A 391 -8.61 -0.52 -20.73
N ASN A 392 -7.52 0.20 -20.99
CA ASN A 392 -7.12 0.63 -22.33
C ASN A 392 -6.22 -0.40 -23.03
N CYS A 393 -5.66 -1.35 -22.28
CA CYS A 393 -4.93 -2.47 -22.84
C CYS A 393 -5.91 -3.55 -23.29
N SER A 394 -5.54 -4.30 -24.32
CA SER A 394 -6.25 -5.55 -24.59
C SER A 394 -6.08 -6.50 -23.40
N HIS A 395 -7.08 -7.36 -23.17
CA HIS A 395 -7.00 -8.35 -22.10
C HIS A 395 -5.77 -9.26 -22.26
N GLU A 396 -5.38 -9.58 -23.49
CA GLU A 396 -4.18 -10.38 -23.77
C GLU A 396 -2.89 -9.65 -23.37
N GLU A 397 -2.74 -8.36 -23.70
CA GLU A 397 -1.57 -7.56 -23.30
C GLU A 397 -1.42 -7.46 -21.79
N LEU A 398 -2.53 -7.31 -21.08
CA LEU A 398 -2.57 -7.25 -19.63
C LEU A 398 -2.15 -8.60 -19.01
N ILE A 399 -2.78 -9.68 -19.46
CA ILE A 399 -2.47 -11.04 -19.00
C ILE A 399 -1.01 -11.39 -19.31
N ASN A 400 -0.49 -11.06 -20.50
CA ASN A 400 0.92 -11.28 -20.85
C ASN A 400 1.86 -10.50 -19.93
N ALA A 401 1.57 -9.22 -19.67
CA ALA A 401 2.38 -8.41 -18.77
C ALA A 401 2.41 -9.00 -17.36
N TYR A 402 1.28 -9.49 -16.87
CA TYR A 402 1.17 -10.17 -15.58
C TYR A 402 1.85 -11.55 -15.58
N ASP A 403 1.66 -12.39 -16.60
CA ASP A 403 2.27 -13.72 -16.68
C ASP A 403 3.80 -13.67 -16.63
N ASN A 404 4.40 -12.62 -17.20
CA ASN A 404 5.84 -12.39 -17.13
C ASN A 404 6.34 -12.07 -15.70
N THR A 405 5.50 -11.51 -14.81
CA THR A 405 5.85 -11.36 -13.37
C THR A 405 5.94 -12.74 -12.70
N ILE A 406 5.11 -13.69 -13.13
CA ILE A 406 5.11 -15.07 -12.63
C ILE A 406 6.33 -15.85 -13.15
N VAL A 407 6.73 -15.62 -14.41
CA VAL A 407 7.99 -16.18 -14.95
C VAL A 407 9.20 -15.66 -14.17
N TYR A 408 9.22 -14.38 -13.82
CA TYR A 408 10.29 -13.82 -12.99
C TYR A 408 10.27 -14.37 -11.55
N THR A 409 9.08 -14.57 -10.99
CA THR A 409 8.90 -15.24 -9.68
C THR A 409 9.43 -16.68 -9.71
N ASP A 410 9.12 -17.45 -10.76
CA ASP A 410 9.63 -18.82 -10.97
C ASP A 410 11.16 -18.85 -10.96
N TYR A 411 11.81 -17.91 -11.65
CA TYR A 411 13.26 -17.74 -11.64
C TYR A 411 13.82 -17.43 -10.26
N MET A 412 13.25 -16.46 -9.55
CA MET A 412 13.71 -16.10 -8.20
C MET A 412 13.62 -17.28 -7.23
N LEU A 413 12.49 -17.99 -7.24
CA LEU A 413 12.28 -19.16 -6.39
C LEU A 413 13.26 -20.29 -6.74
N HIS A 414 13.53 -20.51 -8.03
CA HIS A 414 14.52 -21.48 -8.48
C HIS A 414 15.94 -21.12 -8.02
N LYS A 415 16.33 -19.84 -8.08
CA LYS A 415 17.64 -19.35 -7.60
C LYS A 415 17.80 -19.56 -6.09
N ILE A 416 16.77 -19.24 -5.31
CA ILE A 416 16.73 -19.53 -3.86
C ILE A 416 16.94 -21.02 -3.59
N ILE A 417 16.25 -21.89 -4.33
CA ILE A 417 16.41 -23.34 -4.18
C ILE A 417 17.84 -23.77 -4.53
N GLY A 418 18.46 -23.17 -5.54
CA GLY A 418 19.87 -23.37 -5.88
C GLY A 418 20.79 -23.06 -4.70
N ASP A 419 20.66 -21.86 -4.11
CA ASP A 419 21.45 -21.44 -2.95
C ASP A 419 21.27 -22.39 -1.75
N LEU A 420 20.02 -22.82 -1.49
CA LEU A 420 19.69 -23.72 -0.39
C LEU A 420 20.21 -25.15 -0.58
N LYS A 421 20.38 -25.62 -1.83
CA LYS A 421 20.97 -26.93 -2.13
C LYS A 421 22.47 -26.97 -1.85
N GLU A 422 23.15 -25.83 -1.93
CA GLU A 422 24.58 -25.71 -1.66
C GLU A 422 24.92 -25.62 -0.16
N LEU A 423 23.91 -25.61 0.71
CA LEU A 423 24.06 -25.62 2.17
C LEU A 423 23.98 -27.06 2.72
N GLU A 424 24.95 -27.89 2.37
CA GLU A 424 24.95 -29.34 2.68
C GLU A 424 24.88 -29.65 4.19
N ASP A 425 25.38 -28.75 5.03
CA ASP A 425 25.35 -28.88 6.50
C ASP A 425 23.96 -28.58 7.12
N TYR A 426 23.00 -28.09 6.33
CA TYR A 426 21.70 -27.64 6.81
C TYR A 426 20.55 -28.46 6.22
N LYS A 427 19.54 -28.74 7.04
CA LYS A 427 18.21 -29.07 6.52
C LYS A 427 17.57 -27.80 5.99
N THR A 428 17.38 -27.73 4.67
CA THR A 428 16.85 -26.53 4.02
C THR A 428 15.46 -26.73 3.45
N ALA A 429 14.64 -25.69 3.52
CA ALA A 429 13.34 -25.60 2.86
C ALA A 429 13.03 -24.17 2.44
N MET A 430 12.20 -24.04 1.41
CA MET A 430 11.62 -22.79 0.96
C MET A 430 10.10 -22.92 0.96
N LEU A 431 9.41 -21.92 1.50
CA LEU A 431 7.96 -21.78 1.43
C LEU A 431 7.65 -20.44 0.74
N TYR A 432 6.95 -20.51 -0.38
CA TYR A 432 6.41 -19.35 -1.08
C TYR A 432 4.90 -19.30 -0.91
N VAL A 433 4.38 -18.15 -0.52
CA VAL A 433 2.95 -17.89 -0.40
C VAL A 433 2.66 -16.47 -0.88
N SER A 434 1.67 -16.28 -1.75
CA SER A 434 1.22 -14.93 -2.06
C SER A 434 0.39 -14.36 -0.91
N ASP A 435 0.49 -13.05 -0.69
CA ASP A 435 -0.37 -12.33 0.24
C ASP A 435 -1.83 -12.37 -0.24
N HIS A 436 -2.10 -12.09 -1.50
CA HIS A 436 -3.40 -12.20 -2.15
C HIS A 436 -3.23 -12.41 -3.67
N GLY A 437 -4.35 -12.56 -4.37
CA GLY A 437 -4.40 -12.62 -5.83
C GLY A 437 -4.67 -11.26 -6.48
N GLU A 438 -5.13 -11.24 -7.73
CA GLU A 438 -5.30 -10.04 -8.54
C GLU A 438 -6.41 -10.22 -9.60
N SER A 439 -7.27 -9.20 -9.77
CA SER A 439 -8.22 -9.13 -10.90
C SER A 439 -7.55 -8.48 -12.11
N LEU A 440 -7.74 -9.08 -13.29
CA LEU A 440 -7.08 -8.72 -14.55
C LEU A 440 -8.09 -8.43 -15.67
N GLY A 441 -9.25 -7.87 -15.31
CA GLY A 441 -10.32 -7.45 -16.22
C GLY A 441 -11.56 -8.33 -16.19
N GLU A 442 -11.58 -9.41 -15.41
CA GLU A 442 -12.75 -10.25 -15.24
C GLU A 442 -13.93 -9.42 -14.72
N LYS A 443 -15.06 -9.43 -15.43
CA LYS A 443 -16.24 -8.60 -15.09
C LYS A 443 -15.95 -7.09 -14.97
N ASN A 444 -14.92 -6.60 -15.67
CA ASN A 444 -14.39 -5.23 -15.54
C ASN A 444 -13.82 -4.90 -14.15
N LEU A 445 -13.43 -5.92 -13.38
CA LEU A 445 -12.68 -5.75 -12.14
C LEU A 445 -11.18 -5.82 -12.45
N TYR A 446 -10.43 -4.94 -11.82
CA TYR A 446 -8.97 -4.85 -11.93
C TYR A 446 -8.40 -4.68 -10.54
N MET A 447 -7.12 -5.01 -10.37
CA MET A 447 -6.41 -4.88 -9.10
C MET A 447 -7.02 -5.78 -8.00
N HIS A 448 -6.87 -5.38 -6.74
CA HIS A 448 -7.26 -6.11 -5.56
C HIS A 448 -7.92 -5.18 -4.51
N GLY A 449 -8.14 -5.67 -3.30
CA GLY A 449 -8.67 -4.89 -2.16
C GLY A 449 -10.19 -4.92 -2.02
N LEU A 450 -10.92 -5.77 -2.76
CA LEU A 450 -12.35 -5.93 -2.54
C LEU A 450 -12.64 -6.65 -1.22
N PRO A 451 -13.66 -6.25 -0.45
CA PRO A 451 -14.04 -6.97 0.77
C PRO A 451 -14.26 -8.47 0.48
N MET A 452 -13.73 -9.35 1.34
CA MET A 452 -13.80 -10.82 1.16
C MET A 452 -15.21 -11.35 0.87
N SER A 453 -16.27 -10.70 1.38
CA SER A 453 -17.67 -11.09 1.14
C SER A 453 -18.14 -10.93 -0.31
N ILE A 454 -17.45 -10.11 -1.11
CA ILE A 454 -17.79 -9.82 -2.51
C ILE A 454 -16.59 -9.98 -3.46
N ALA A 455 -15.40 -10.25 -2.94
CA ALA A 455 -14.20 -10.43 -3.72
C ALA A 455 -14.34 -11.62 -4.68
N PRO A 456 -13.89 -11.50 -5.93
CA PRO A 456 -13.86 -12.63 -6.84
C PRO A 456 -12.69 -13.55 -6.47
N LYS A 457 -12.77 -14.84 -6.85
CA LYS A 457 -11.77 -15.85 -6.50
C LYS A 457 -10.36 -15.48 -6.92
N GLU A 458 -10.23 -14.73 -8.01
CA GLU A 458 -8.97 -14.26 -8.55
C GLU A 458 -8.19 -13.38 -7.57
N GLN A 459 -8.85 -12.75 -6.59
CA GLN A 459 -8.19 -11.93 -5.54
C GLN A 459 -7.80 -12.71 -4.29
N TYR A 460 -8.25 -13.95 -4.10
CA TYR A 460 -7.95 -14.71 -2.88
C TYR A 460 -7.44 -16.14 -3.10
N GLU A 461 -7.60 -16.73 -4.28
CA GLU A 461 -6.97 -18.01 -4.63
C GLU A 461 -5.50 -17.78 -4.99
N ILE A 462 -4.60 -18.22 -4.10
CA ILE A 462 -3.17 -17.87 -4.13
C ILE A 462 -2.29 -19.11 -4.32
N PRO A 463 -1.10 -18.94 -4.92
CA PRO A 463 -0.07 -19.98 -4.94
C PRO A 463 0.52 -20.17 -3.54
N PHE A 464 0.70 -21.44 -3.17
CA PHE A 464 1.37 -21.90 -1.96
C PHE A 464 2.31 -23.04 -2.38
N ILE A 465 3.60 -22.73 -2.49
CA ILE A 465 4.62 -23.61 -3.06
C ILE A 465 5.67 -23.90 -2.00
N VAL A 466 6.11 -25.15 -1.93
CA VAL A 466 7.04 -25.62 -0.92
C VAL A 466 8.13 -26.42 -1.62
N TRP A 467 9.37 -26.10 -1.31
CA TRP A 467 10.51 -26.93 -1.67
C TRP A 467 11.23 -27.41 -0.40
N LYS A 468 11.76 -28.62 -0.45
CA LYS A 468 12.56 -29.18 0.63
C LYS A 468 13.82 -29.89 0.12
N SER A 469 14.87 -29.90 0.92
CA SER A 469 16.03 -30.78 0.72
C SER A 469 15.64 -32.27 0.85
N ALA A 470 16.44 -33.16 0.26
CA ALA A 470 16.11 -34.60 0.22
C ALA A 470 15.96 -35.18 1.63
N ASP A 471 16.90 -34.86 2.52
CA ASP A 471 17.01 -35.43 3.87
C ASP A 471 16.25 -34.64 4.94
N SER A 472 15.31 -33.77 4.56
CA SER A 472 14.47 -33.04 5.52
C SER A 472 13.10 -33.69 5.73
N LYS A 473 12.31 -33.11 6.64
CA LYS A 473 10.96 -33.55 7.03
C LYS A 473 10.05 -33.88 5.85
N SER A 474 9.19 -34.87 6.05
CA SER A 474 8.20 -35.28 5.06
C SER A 474 7.14 -34.18 4.80
N ILE A 475 6.52 -34.19 3.62
CA ILE A 475 5.39 -33.31 3.29
C ILE A 475 4.09 -34.09 3.50
N LYS A 476 3.15 -33.52 4.28
CA LYS A 476 1.82 -34.10 4.48
C LYS A 476 0.98 -33.99 3.21
N SER A 477 0.15 -35.01 2.98
CA SER A 477 -0.86 -34.98 1.93
C SER A 477 -2.07 -34.14 2.40
N LEU A 478 -2.01 -32.84 2.16
CA LEU A 478 -3.09 -31.89 2.42
C LEU A 478 -3.70 -31.45 1.09
N LYS A 479 -5.03 -31.36 1.04
CA LYS A 479 -5.73 -30.92 -0.17
C LYS A 479 -5.76 -29.39 -0.28
N ASP A 480 -6.14 -28.74 0.80
CA ASP A 480 -6.35 -27.29 0.88
C ASP A 480 -5.63 -26.76 2.12
N VAL A 481 -4.90 -25.65 1.98
CA VAL A 481 -4.18 -24.98 3.06
C VAL A 481 -4.59 -23.51 3.15
N THR A 482 -4.15 -22.85 4.21
CA THR A 482 -4.41 -21.43 4.47
C THR A 482 -3.12 -20.71 4.84
N GLN A 483 -3.13 -19.39 4.84
CA GLN A 483 -1.97 -18.59 5.26
C GLN A 483 -1.50 -18.90 6.70
N HIS A 484 -2.40 -19.30 7.60
CA HIS A 484 -2.02 -19.72 8.96
C HIS A 484 -1.16 -21.00 9.00
N HIS A 485 -1.14 -21.80 7.93
CA HIS A 485 -0.26 -22.96 7.89
C HIS A 485 1.21 -22.54 7.90
N VAL A 486 1.55 -21.34 7.43
CA VAL A 486 2.93 -20.83 7.39
C VAL A 486 3.53 -20.79 8.79
N PHE A 487 2.83 -20.21 9.76
CA PHE A 487 3.30 -20.07 11.13
C PHE A 487 3.71 -21.43 11.73
N HIS A 488 2.78 -22.39 11.71
CA HIS A 488 3.00 -23.71 12.31
C HIS A 488 4.01 -24.55 11.53
N SER A 489 4.01 -24.45 10.21
CA SER A 489 4.98 -25.14 9.35
C SER A 489 6.41 -24.68 9.61
N VAL A 490 6.61 -23.37 9.81
CA VAL A 490 7.94 -22.82 10.15
C VAL A 490 8.40 -23.31 11.52
N LEU A 491 7.52 -23.31 12.54
CA LEU A 491 7.85 -23.88 13.85
C LEU A 491 8.25 -25.36 13.75
N LYS A 492 7.46 -26.16 13.03
CA LYS A 492 7.74 -27.59 12.82
C LYS A 492 9.06 -27.81 12.10
N PHE A 493 9.34 -27.07 11.03
CA PHE A 493 10.56 -27.23 10.24
C PHE A 493 11.83 -26.86 11.03
N LEU A 494 11.77 -25.79 11.83
CA LEU A 494 12.88 -25.33 12.65
C LEU A 494 13.00 -26.07 14.00
N ASP A 495 12.15 -27.07 14.26
CA ASP A 495 12.08 -27.81 15.53
C ASP A 495 11.93 -26.90 16.76
N VAL A 496 11.06 -25.90 16.64
CA VAL A 496 10.69 -24.98 17.72
C VAL A 496 9.45 -25.52 18.43
N GLU A 497 9.61 -25.86 19.71
CA GLU A 497 8.53 -26.33 20.58
C GLU A 497 7.80 -25.15 21.21
N SER A 498 6.47 -25.15 21.08
CA SER A 498 5.63 -24.06 21.57
C SER A 498 4.26 -24.58 22.03
N PRO A 499 3.70 -24.07 23.14
CA PRO A 499 2.33 -24.40 23.56
C PRO A 499 1.23 -24.00 22.56
N ILE A 500 1.51 -23.06 21.67
CA ILE A 500 0.55 -22.59 20.66
C ILE A 500 0.66 -23.32 19.32
N TYR A 501 1.63 -24.23 19.18
CA TYR A 501 1.82 -25.02 17.96
C TYR A 501 0.63 -25.96 17.73
N LYS A 502 0.17 -26.03 16.47
CA LYS A 502 -0.92 -26.90 16.03
C LYS A 502 -0.44 -27.80 14.90
N GLU A 503 -0.34 -29.10 15.18
CA GLU A 503 0.18 -30.11 14.24
C GLU A 503 -0.69 -30.20 12.98
N GLU A 504 -2.00 -29.98 13.09
CA GLU A 504 -2.94 -29.95 11.97
C GLU A 504 -2.74 -28.77 11.01
N LEU A 505 -2.04 -27.71 11.45
CA LEU A 505 -1.70 -26.55 10.63
C LEU A 505 -0.26 -26.58 10.10
N SER A 506 0.50 -27.64 10.38
CA SER A 506 1.82 -27.82 9.75
C SER A 506 1.70 -28.64 8.46
N ILE A 507 2.26 -28.15 7.37
CA ILE A 507 2.43 -28.92 6.12
C ILE A 507 3.51 -30.00 6.24
N PHE A 508 4.43 -29.86 7.19
CA PHE A 508 5.50 -30.82 7.42
C PHE A 508 5.04 -31.91 8.37
N GLY A 509 5.33 -33.16 8.01
CA GLY A 509 5.25 -34.31 8.89
C GLY A 509 6.54 -34.49 9.69
N ASP A 510 6.68 -35.68 10.26
CA ASP A 510 7.91 -36.11 10.92
C ASP A 510 9.02 -36.42 9.90
#